data_AF-A0A1A5ZYZ0-F1
#
_entry.id   AF-A0A1A5ZYZ0-F1
#
_cell.length_a   1.000
_cell.length_b   1.000
_cell.length_c   1.000
_cell.angle_alpha   90.00
_cell.angle_beta   90.00
_cell.angle_gamma   90.00
#
_symmetry.space_group_name_H-M   'P 1'
#
loop_
_entity.id
_entity.type
_entity.pdbx_description
1 polymer ?
#
loop_
_entity_poly.entity_id
_entity_poly.type
_entity_poly.pdbx_seq_one_letter_code
_entity_poly.pdbx_strand_id
1 'polypeptide(L)'
;MRSSSTLSILVATLLAVPALGFRDTSPFLLWNTDPASKALSGSALIPAEEVYGKLSNLGCDWDNLIVVHRDGLHSSQLDKLDYPTYDAHLNIPYLSRPQKRGLNSGLEGWANHCGASVVSSFDDRVQGEKNVIVLESVEGQAFPSIPSDLNSYILLLTGSGSSQPSSVPVENAKRQERPFPTHITHSASATTTLQATSTSTATGSPRRNSTIPSKDAPLLDRVQLLTTPIITSLLIVFLILLPILGFGISMLTSIQVPPKMMEISKSLAVGKDRKDQ
;
A
#
# COMPACT_ATOMS: atom_id res chain seq x y z
N MET A 1 -38.25 -19.27 7.26
CA MET A 1 -36.80 -19.50 7.45
C MET A 1 -36.04 -19.11 6.17
N ARG A 2 -35.72 -17.81 5.99
CA ARG A 2 -34.88 -17.29 4.90
C ARG A 2 -34.32 -15.93 5.35
N SER A 3 -33.29 -15.88 6.19
CA SER A 3 -32.59 -14.61 6.52
C SER A 3 -31.25 -14.84 7.24
N SER A 4 -30.34 -15.62 6.67
CA SER A 4 -28.99 -15.79 7.25
C SER A 4 -27.85 -15.66 6.25
N SER A 5 -28.14 -15.45 4.96
CA SER A 5 -27.11 -15.42 3.91
C SER A 5 -26.57 -14.02 3.58
N THR A 6 -27.22 -12.95 4.06
CA THR A 6 -26.83 -11.56 3.73
C THR A 6 -25.75 -11.00 4.66
N LEU A 7 -25.58 -11.54 5.87
CA LEU A 7 -24.63 -11.02 6.85
C LEU A 7 -23.16 -11.39 6.52
N SER A 8 -22.93 -12.52 5.86
CA SER A 8 -21.58 -13.02 5.58
C SER A 8 -20.87 -12.29 4.42
N ILE A 9 -21.62 -11.64 3.53
CA ILE A 9 -21.06 -10.89 2.39
C ILE A 9 -20.54 -9.52 2.85
N LEU A 10 -21.13 -8.94 3.90
CA LEU A 10 -20.81 -7.60 4.41
C LEU A 10 -19.47 -7.55 5.16
N VAL A 11 -19.03 -8.68 5.75
CA VAL A 11 -17.74 -8.77 6.46
C VAL A 11 -16.57 -8.95 5.49
N ALA A 12 -16.77 -9.66 4.38
CA ALA A 12 -15.72 -9.88 3.38
C ALA A 12 -15.38 -8.60 2.60
N THR A 13 -16.33 -7.68 2.41
CA THR A 13 -16.09 -6.41 1.72
C THR A 13 -15.32 -5.40 2.57
N LEU A 14 -15.42 -5.45 3.90
CA LEU A 14 -14.72 -4.50 4.78
C LEU A 14 -13.20 -4.70 4.81
N LEU A 15 -12.71 -5.93 4.57
CA LEU A 15 -11.28 -6.25 4.61
C LEU A 15 -10.54 -6.02 3.28
N ALA A 16 -11.26 -5.80 2.17
CA ALA A 16 -10.66 -5.61 0.85
C ALA A 16 -10.35 -4.14 0.50
N VAL A 17 -10.91 -3.18 1.24
CA VAL A 17 -10.76 -1.73 0.96
C VAL A 17 -9.35 -1.16 1.23
N PRO A 18 -8.55 -1.60 2.24
CA PRO A 18 -7.30 -0.91 2.57
C PRO A 18 -6.19 -1.09 1.53
N ALA A 19 -6.29 -2.09 0.64
CA ALA A 19 -5.24 -2.35 -0.36
C ALA A 19 -5.21 -1.31 -1.49
N LEU A 20 -6.32 -0.62 -1.76
CA LEU A 20 -6.40 0.38 -2.83
C LEU A 20 -5.90 1.77 -2.41
N GLY A 21 -5.80 2.05 -1.10
CA GLY A 21 -5.43 3.36 -0.59
C GLY A 21 -3.98 3.77 -0.87
N PHE A 22 -3.08 2.80 -1.00
CA PHE A 22 -1.63 3.05 -1.15
C PHE A 22 -1.14 3.05 -2.60
N ARG A 23 -2.01 2.72 -3.56
CA ARG A 23 -1.62 2.62 -4.98
C ARG A 23 -1.09 3.93 -5.55
N ASP A 24 -1.66 5.05 -5.11
CA ASP A 24 -1.32 6.40 -5.59
C ASP A 24 -0.50 7.18 -4.53
N THR A 25 0.40 6.47 -3.85
CA THR A 25 1.30 7.06 -2.86
C THR A 25 2.76 6.94 -3.30
N SER A 26 3.57 7.96 -2.98
CA SER A 26 5.02 7.93 -3.19
C SER A 26 5.74 8.28 -1.89
N PRO A 27 6.97 7.80 -1.67
CA PRO A 27 7.76 8.24 -0.54
C PRO A 27 8.26 9.66 -0.77
N PHE A 28 8.39 10.43 0.32
CA PHE A 28 9.06 11.71 0.35
C PHE A 28 10.17 11.65 1.39
N LEU A 29 11.41 11.74 0.92
CA LEU A 29 12.61 11.66 1.74
C LEU A 29 13.39 12.97 1.59
N LEU A 30 13.88 13.50 2.70
CA LEU A 30 14.69 14.70 2.71
C LEU A 30 15.90 14.51 3.63
N TRP A 31 17.07 14.83 3.09
CA TRP A 31 18.34 14.89 3.80
C TRP A 31 18.82 16.32 3.81
N ASN A 32 19.10 16.85 4.99
CA ASN A 32 19.77 18.13 5.14
C ASN A 32 21.20 17.87 5.60
N THR A 33 22.17 18.58 5.03
CA THR A 33 23.55 18.54 5.53
C THR A 33 23.71 19.28 6.85
N ASP A 34 22.80 20.22 7.16
CA ASP A 34 22.77 20.94 8.44
C ASP A 34 21.56 20.52 9.31
N PRO A 35 21.76 19.96 10.52
CA PRO A 35 20.68 19.50 11.39
C PRO A 35 19.83 20.63 12.00
N ALA A 36 20.16 21.91 11.79
CA ALA A 36 19.48 23.03 12.44
C ALA A 36 18.03 23.29 11.97
N SER A 37 17.60 22.73 10.84
CA SER A 37 16.24 22.92 10.33
C SER A 37 15.22 22.07 11.10
N LYS A 38 14.21 22.72 11.71
CA LYS A 38 13.05 22.05 12.33
C LYS A 38 12.38 21.13 11.30
N ALA A 39 12.57 19.83 11.47
CA ALA A 39 11.98 18.84 10.58
C ALA A 39 10.45 18.92 10.61
N LEU A 40 9.83 18.84 9.42
CA LEU A 40 8.38 18.68 9.28
C LEU A 40 7.96 17.36 9.93
N SER A 41 7.63 17.36 11.21
CA SER A 41 7.14 16.17 11.89
C SER A 41 5.74 15.85 11.36
N GLY A 42 5.61 14.71 10.68
CA GLY A 42 4.43 14.37 9.90
C GLY A 42 3.87 12.98 10.22
N SER A 43 2.57 12.82 10.00
CA SER A 43 1.90 11.52 9.99
C SER A 43 2.50 10.60 8.91
N ALA A 44 2.33 9.28 9.04
CA ALA A 44 2.78 8.32 8.03
C ALA A 44 2.10 8.52 6.65
N LEU A 45 0.94 9.18 6.61
CA LEU A 45 0.18 9.51 5.41
C LEU A 45 -0.18 11.01 5.40
N ILE A 46 0.27 11.74 4.39
CA ILE A 46 0.04 13.20 4.27
C ILE A 46 -0.28 13.55 2.81
N PRO A 47 -1.23 14.47 2.54
CA PRO A 47 -1.46 15.02 1.21
C PRO A 47 -0.21 15.70 0.64
N ALA A 48 0.13 15.38 -0.61
CA ALA A 48 1.29 15.94 -1.27
C ALA A 48 1.26 17.47 -1.35
N GLU A 49 0.07 18.03 -1.60
CA GLU A 49 -0.14 19.47 -1.70
C GLU A 49 0.16 20.20 -0.39
N GLU A 50 -0.11 19.57 0.76
CA GLU A 50 0.19 20.14 2.07
C GLU A 50 1.71 20.18 2.33
N VAL A 51 2.43 19.14 1.92
CA VAL A 51 3.89 19.09 2.06
C VAL A 51 4.56 20.08 1.10
N TYR A 52 4.15 20.09 -0.17
CA TYR A 52 4.70 20.99 -1.19
C TYR A 52 4.45 22.46 -0.86
N GLY A 53 3.28 22.80 -0.32
CA GLY A 53 2.97 24.16 0.11
C GLY A 53 3.75 24.63 1.35
N LYS A 54 4.35 23.71 2.12
CA LYS A 54 5.14 24.01 3.32
C LYS A 54 6.65 23.96 3.09
N LEU A 55 7.12 23.71 1.86
CA LEU A 55 8.56 23.65 1.56
C LEU A 55 9.29 24.95 1.92
N SER A 56 8.66 26.10 1.72
CA SER A 56 9.22 27.40 2.11
C SER A 56 9.51 27.55 3.61
N ASN A 57 8.84 26.77 4.47
CA ASN A 57 9.07 26.79 5.92
C ASN A 57 10.37 26.08 6.33
N LEU A 58 11.01 25.33 5.43
CA LEU A 58 12.32 24.72 5.68
C LEU A 58 13.44 25.75 5.75
N GLY A 59 13.17 27.01 5.35
CA GLY A 59 14.11 28.12 5.37
C GLY A 59 14.93 28.22 4.08
N CYS A 60 15.87 29.16 4.09
CA CYS A 60 16.73 29.48 2.97
C CYS A 60 18.21 29.23 3.29
N ASP A 61 18.51 28.40 4.30
CA ASP A 61 19.87 28.13 4.76
C ASP A 61 20.47 26.93 3.99
N TRP A 62 20.69 27.13 2.70
CA TRP A 62 21.25 26.16 1.76
C TRP A 62 21.78 26.88 0.53
N ASP A 63 22.80 26.31 -0.11
CA ASP A 63 23.34 26.82 -1.38
C ASP A 63 22.74 26.06 -2.56
N ASN A 64 22.60 24.74 -2.42
CA ASN A 64 22.07 23.87 -3.47
C ASN A 64 20.94 22.99 -2.94
N LEU A 65 19.76 23.07 -3.56
CA LEU A 65 18.65 22.17 -3.32
C LEU A 65 18.57 21.18 -4.49
N ILE A 66 18.86 19.91 -4.23
CA ILE A 66 18.82 18.86 -5.23
C ILE A 66 17.49 18.11 -5.07
N VAL A 67 16.66 18.16 -6.10
CA VAL A 67 15.35 17.50 -6.12
C VAL A 67 15.42 16.36 -7.12
N VAL A 68 15.36 15.13 -6.63
CA VAL A 68 15.29 13.94 -7.46
C VAL A 68 13.83 13.50 -7.53
N HIS A 69 13.26 13.61 -8.72
CA HIS A 69 11.91 13.15 -9.01
C HIS A 69 11.96 11.85 -9.82
N ARG A 70 11.27 10.80 -9.35
CA ARG A 70 11.17 9.53 -10.08
C ARG A 70 9.73 9.06 -10.20
N ASP A 71 9.26 8.91 -11.43
CA ASP A 71 7.92 8.40 -11.69
C ASP A 71 7.78 6.94 -11.22
N GLY A 72 6.66 6.63 -10.58
CA GLY A 72 6.38 5.28 -10.07
C GLY A 72 7.22 4.85 -8.86
N LEU A 73 8.00 5.76 -8.26
CA LEU A 73 8.75 5.45 -7.05
C LEU A 73 7.80 5.14 -5.89
N HIS A 74 7.93 3.94 -5.35
CA HIS A 74 7.11 3.44 -4.24
C HIS A 74 8.00 3.09 -3.03
N SER A 75 7.45 3.17 -1.82
CA SER A 75 8.18 2.89 -0.56
C SER A 75 8.85 1.50 -0.56
N SER A 76 8.21 0.48 -1.14
CA SER A 76 8.75 -0.88 -1.27
C SER A 76 9.97 -1.00 -2.19
N GLN A 77 10.28 0.03 -2.96
CA GLN A 77 11.44 0.07 -3.84
C GLN A 77 12.64 0.78 -3.18
N LEU A 78 12.45 1.40 -2.01
CA LEU A 78 13.48 2.21 -1.34
C LEU A 78 14.76 1.41 -1.05
N ASP A 79 14.64 0.14 -0.68
CA ASP A 79 15.78 -0.75 -0.41
C ASP A 79 16.63 -1.07 -1.66
N LYS A 80 16.11 -0.77 -2.86
CA LYS A 80 16.83 -0.96 -4.13
C LYS A 80 17.57 0.30 -4.58
N LEU A 81 17.40 1.42 -3.89
CA LEU A 81 18.17 2.63 -4.16
C LEU A 81 19.53 2.56 -3.49
N ASP A 82 20.55 3.09 -4.17
CA ASP A 82 21.90 3.24 -3.63
C ASP A 82 22.02 4.39 -2.59
N TYR A 83 20.90 4.97 -2.16
CA TYR A 83 20.86 6.05 -1.17
C TYR A 83 20.61 5.49 0.24
N PRO A 84 21.21 6.10 1.29
CA PRO A 84 20.94 5.72 2.68
C PRO A 84 19.51 6.14 3.07
N THR A 85 18.56 5.25 2.85
CA THR A 85 17.12 5.46 3.12
C THR A 85 16.79 5.54 4.61
N TYR A 86 17.61 4.95 5.47
CA TYR A 86 17.43 4.94 6.92
C TYR A 86 17.91 6.22 7.63
N ASP A 87 18.63 7.10 6.93
CA ASP A 87 19.25 8.30 7.51
C ASP A 87 18.63 9.60 6.97
N ALA A 88 17.43 9.51 6.39
CA ALA A 88 16.68 10.69 5.99
C ALA A 88 16.23 11.45 7.24
N HIS A 89 16.54 12.76 7.30
CA HIS A 89 16.13 13.64 8.38
C HIS A 89 14.60 13.76 8.46
N LEU A 90 13.96 13.66 7.30
CA LEU A 90 12.51 13.59 7.17
C LEU A 90 12.15 12.45 6.23
N ASN A 91 11.32 11.54 6.71
CA ASN A 91 10.82 10.40 5.97
C ASN A 91 9.30 10.34 6.09
N ILE A 92 8.60 10.63 4.99
CA ILE A 92 7.16 10.43 4.86
C ILE A 92 6.98 9.26 3.90
N PRO A 93 6.66 8.05 4.40
CA PRO A 93 6.64 6.85 3.56
C PRO A 93 5.52 6.87 2.52
N TYR A 94 4.41 7.57 2.81
CA TYR A 94 3.24 7.63 1.94
C TYR A 94 2.74 9.07 1.78
N LEU A 95 3.16 9.72 0.70
CA LEU A 95 2.62 10.98 0.23
C LEU A 95 1.41 10.69 -0.66
N SER A 96 0.21 11.16 -0.32
CA SER A 96 -1.00 10.86 -1.10
C SER A 96 -1.14 11.77 -2.31
N ARG A 97 -1.42 11.19 -3.50
CA ARG A 97 -1.63 11.91 -4.77
C ARG A 97 -0.46 12.83 -5.15
N PRO A 98 0.78 12.33 -5.15
CA PRO A 98 1.94 13.13 -5.49
C PRO A 98 1.89 13.51 -6.99
N GLN A 99 1.68 14.80 -7.27
CA GLN A 99 1.69 15.33 -8.63
C GLN A 99 2.95 16.13 -8.91
N LYS A 100 3.64 15.84 -10.02
CA LYS A 100 4.83 16.57 -10.48
C LYS A 100 4.59 18.08 -10.62
N ARG A 101 3.42 18.47 -11.14
CA ARG A 101 3.03 19.89 -11.25
C ARG A 101 2.98 20.58 -9.88
N GLY A 102 2.43 19.91 -8.88
CA GLY A 102 2.36 20.45 -7.51
C GLY A 102 3.74 20.60 -6.89
N LEU A 103 4.62 19.62 -7.11
CA LEU A 103 6.01 19.68 -6.67
C LEU A 103 6.74 20.87 -7.33
N ASN A 104 6.69 20.99 -8.66
CA ASN A 104 7.36 22.07 -9.39
C ASN A 104 6.87 23.45 -8.94
N SER A 105 5.55 23.63 -8.77
CA SER A 105 5.00 24.90 -8.28
C SER A 105 5.44 25.22 -6.85
N GLY A 106 5.53 24.21 -5.97
CA GLY A 106 6.06 24.38 -4.62
C GLY A 106 7.54 24.74 -4.60
N LEU A 107 8.34 24.10 -5.46
CA LEU A 107 9.77 24.38 -5.63
C LEU A 107 10.03 25.76 -6.21
N GLU A 108 9.31 26.16 -7.25
CA GLU A 108 9.39 27.52 -7.81
C GLU A 108 9.00 28.57 -6.76
N GLY A 109 7.94 28.32 -5.99
CA GLY A 109 7.53 29.19 -4.89
C GLY A 109 8.61 29.31 -3.80
N TRP A 110 9.23 28.19 -3.42
CA TRP A 110 10.32 28.17 -2.46
C TRP A 110 11.59 28.86 -2.99
N ALA A 111 11.96 28.59 -4.24
CA ALA A 111 13.09 29.22 -4.92
C ALA A 111 12.91 30.74 -4.97
N ASN A 112 11.74 31.22 -5.41
CA ASN A 112 11.41 32.64 -5.43
C ASN A 112 11.44 33.27 -4.03
N HIS A 113 11.00 32.55 -2.99
CA HIS A 113 11.08 33.02 -1.60
C HIS A 113 12.51 33.19 -1.10
N CYS A 114 13.43 32.33 -1.55
CA CYS A 114 14.84 32.33 -1.14
C CYS A 114 15.79 33.06 -2.10
N GLY A 115 15.27 33.62 -3.20
CA GLY A 115 16.10 34.24 -4.25
C GLY A 115 16.98 33.23 -5.00
N ALA A 116 16.50 32.00 -5.15
CA ALA A 116 17.18 30.92 -5.87
C ALA A 116 16.64 30.76 -7.30
N SER A 117 17.47 30.23 -8.20
CA SER A 117 17.09 29.87 -9.57
C SER A 117 16.76 28.38 -9.66
N VAL A 118 15.74 28.01 -10.45
CA VAL A 118 15.39 26.61 -10.71
C VAL A 118 16.06 26.17 -12.01
N VAL A 119 16.87 25.12 -11.95
CA VAL A 119 17.64 24.58 -13.08
C VAL A 119 17.38 23.07 -13.25
N SER A 120 17.51 22.57 -14.48
CA SER A 120 17.26 21.15 -14.81
C SER A 120 18.50 20.27 -14.82
N SER A 121 19.70 20.87 -14.80
CA SER A 121 20.98 20.16 -14.83
C SER A 121 21.97 20.80 -13.86
N PHE A 122 22.97 20.02 -13.44
CA PHE A 122 24.10 20.52 -12.66
C PHE A 122 24.96 21.52 -13.45
N ASP A 123 25.01 21.38 -14.78
CA ASP A 123 25.82 22.24 -15.65
C ASP A 123 25.24 23.65 -15.80
N ASP A 124 23.93 23.81 -15.60
CA ASP A 124 23.22 25.08 -15.74
C ASP A 124 23.31 25.95 -14.47
N ARG A 125 24.04 25.48 -13.45
CA ARG A 125 24.18 26.14 -12.15
C ARG A 125 24.89 27.49 -12.29
N VAL A 126 24.31 28.53 -11.69
CA VAL A 126 24.98 29.83 -11.57
C VAL A 126 25.87 29.81 -10.32
N GLN A 127 27.19 29.98 -10.52
CA GLN A 127 28.14 30.03 -9.41
C GLN A 127 27.89 31.24 -8.51
N GLY A 128 27.83 31.02 -7.20
CA GLY A 128 27.61 32.07 -6.21
C GLY A 128 26.14 32.42 -5.96
N GLU A 129 25.21 31.79 -6.68
CA GLU A 129 23.78 31.90 -6.42
C GLU A 129 23.23 30.61 -5.81
N LYS A 130 22.02 30.70 -5.23
CA LYS A 130 21.29 29.53 -4.75
C LYS A 130 20.59 28.87 -5.92
N ASN A 131 20.72 27.55 -6.01
CA ASN A 131 20.17 26.79 -7.14
C ASN A 131 19.27 25.67 -6.64
N VAL A 132 18.11 25.52 -7.28
CA VAL A 132 17.20 24.38 -7.13
C VAL A 132 17.35 23.50 -8.37
N ILE A 133 18.07 22.39 -8.24
CA ILE A 133 18.40 21.48 -9.33
C ILE A 133 17.36 20.36 -9.35
N VAL A 134 16.49 20.36 -10.35
CA VAL A 134 15.43 19.35 -10.51
C VAL A 134 15.90 18.27 -11.49
N LEU A 135 16.14 17.08 -10.96
CA LEU A 135 16.59 15.90 -11.70
C LEU A 135 15.44 14.94 -11.90
N GLU A 136 15.09 14.69 -13.15
CA GLU A 136 14.07 13.72 -13.52
C GLU A 136 14.71 12.37 -13.84
N SER A 137 14.28 11.33 -13.13
CA SER A 137 14.76 9.96 -13.33
C SER A 137 13.64 9.08 -13.87
N VAL A 138 13.91 8.43 -14.99
CA VAL A 138 12.98 7.45 -15.58
C VAL A 138 13.12 6.11 -14.87
N GLU A 139 12.03 5.36 -14.74
CA GLU A 139 12.05 4.02 -14.16
C GLU A 139 13.09 3.13 -14.86
N GLY A 140 13.98 2.53 -14.06
CA GLY A 140 15.02 1.61 -14.55
C GLY A 140 16.35 2.28 -14.89
N GLN A 141 16.45 3.61 -14.90
CA GLN A 141 17.73 4.29 -14.95
C GLN A 141 18.38 4.35 -13.57
N ALA A 142 19.72 4.33 -13.56
CA ALA A 142 20.49 4.60 -12.36
C ALA A 142 20.24 6.05 -11.91
N PHE A 143 20.29 6.27 -10.60
CA PHE A 143 20.15 7.63 -10.08
C PHE A 143 21.35 8.48 -10.48
N PRO A 144 21.14 9.78 -10.75
CA PRO A 144 22.25 10.68 -11.02
C PRO A 144 23.18 10.73 -9.82
N SER A 145 24.48 10.59 -10.05
CA SER A 145 25.49 10.74 -9.01
C SER A 145 25.59 12.22 -8.62
N ILE A 146 25.46 12.51 -7.33
CA ILE A 146 25.61 13.86 -6.80
C ILE A 146 27.10 14.21 -6.81
N PRO A 147 27.51 15.31 -7.45
CA PRO A 147 28.92 15.69 -7.50
C PRO A 147 29.41 16.14 -6.13
N SER A 148 30.63 15.74 -5.76
CA SER A 148 31.19 15.94 -4.42
C SER A 148 31.68 17.36 -4.14
N ASP A 149 31.61 18.26 -5.12
CA ASP A 149 31.99 19.67 -5.03
C ASP A 149 30.89 20.53 -4.36
N LEU A 150 29.73 19.95 -4.08
CA LEU A 150 28.59 20.65 -3.48
C LEU A 150 28.81 20.87 -1.99
N ASN A 151 29.13 22.12 -1.65
CA ASN A 151 29.04 22.63 -0.29
C ASN A 151 27.56 22.86 0.08
N SER A 152 27.18 22.49 1.30
CA SER A 152 25.83 22.66 1.91
C SER A 152 24.66 22.45 0.94
N TYR A 153 24.14 21.23 0.91
CA TYR A 153 22.99 20.89 0.08
C TYR A 153 21.86 20.24 0.88
N ILE A 154 20.65 20.41 0.35
CA ILE A 154 19.47 19.64 0.74
C ILE A 154 19.17 18.68 -0.41
N LEU A 155 19.05 17.39 -0.12
CA LEU A 155 18.59 16.39 -1.07
C LEU A 155 17.14 16.04 -0.77
N LEU A 156 16.27 16.17 -1.77
CA LEU A 156 14.87 15.80 -1.71
C LEU A 156 14.60 14.71 -2.75
N LEU A 157 14.11 13.56 -2.29
CA LEU A 157 13.69 12.46 -3.16
C LEU A 157 12.18 12.27 -3.03
N THR A 158 11.48 12.32 -4.16
CA THR A 158 10.03 12.08 -4.20
C THR A 158 9.63 11.38 -5.50
N GLY A 159 8.49 10.69 -5.47
CA GLY A 159 7.92 10.08 -6.67
C GLY A 159 6.61 10.71 -7.10
N SER A 160 6.16 10.40 -8.31
CA SER A 160 4.76 10.59 -8.72
C SER A 160 4.07 9.22 -8.84
N GLY A 161 2.76 9.18 -8.64
CA GLY A 161 1.98 8.00 -9.03
C GLY A 161 2.11 7.80 -10.53
N SER A 162 2.22 6.55 -10.99
CA SER A 162 2.41 6.21 -12.41
C SER A 162 1.19 6.59 -13.27
N SER A 163 0.92 7.87 -13.45
CA SER A 163 -0.14 8.36 -14.30
C SER A 163 0.41 8.54 -15.69
N GLN A 164 0.47 7.41 -16.42
CA GLN A 164 0.53 7.33 -17.88
C GLN A 164 1.81 7.92 -18.52
N PRO A 165 2.44 7.20 -19.48
CA PRO A 165 3.59 7.73 -20.19
C PRO A 165 3.21 9.05 -20.90
N SER A 166 3.74 10.15 -20.39
CA SER A 166 3.52 11.53 -20.86
C SER A 166 4.21 11.85 -22.20
N SER A 167 4.54 10.82 -23.00
CA SER A 167 5.15 10.96 -24.33
C SER A 167 4.26 10.45 -25.47
N VAL A 168 3.06 9.95 -25.20
CA VAL A 168 2.05 9.75 -26.25
C VAL A 168 1.22 11.03 -26.33
N PRO A 169 1.19 11.74 -27.47
CA PRO A 169 0.28 12.86 -27.65
C PRO A 169 -1.12 12.35 -27.36
N VAL A 170 -1.84 13.06 -26.49
CA VAL A 170 -3.24 12.78 -26.16
C VAL A 170 -4.08 13.10 -27.40
N GLU A 171 -4.04 12.20 -28.37
CA GLU A 171 -5.02 12.13 -29.43
C GLU A 171 -6.24 11.44 -28.81
N ASN A 172 -7.12 12.24 -28.22
CA ASN A 172 -8.54 11.95 -27.96
C ASN A 172 -8.88 10.45 -27.77
N ALA A 173 -8.32 9.80 -26.75
CA ALA A 173 -8.92 8.58 -26.23
C ALA A 173 -10.20 8.99 -25.48
N LYS A 174 -11.24 9.30 -26.27
CA LYS A 174 -12.62 9.35 -25.79
C LYS A 174 -12.80 8.14 -24.91
N ARG A 175 -13.19 8.37 -23.65
CA ARG A 175 -13.76 7.33 -22.78
C ARG A 175 -14.68 6.48 -23.65
N GLN A 176 -14.24 5.28 -23.98
CA GLN A 176 -15.10 4.28 -24.58
C GLN A 176 -16.01 3.87 -23.43
N GLU A 177 -17.12 4.59 -23.29
CA GLU A 177 -18.26 4.15 -22.49
C GLU A 177 -18.50 2.70 -22.89
N ARG A 178 -18.22 1.79 -21.96
CA ARG A 178 -18.52 0.38 -22.16
C ARG A 178 -20.03 0.31 -22.39
N PRO A 179 -20.49 -0.14 -23.57
CA PRO A 179 -21.91 -0.39 -23.76
C PRO A 179 -22.31 -1.40 -22.69
N PHE A 180 -23.42 -1.13 -22.00
CA PHE A 180 -24.06 -2.11 -21.15
C PHE A 180 -24.17 -3.44 -21.90
N PRO A 181 -23.83 -4.58 -21.28
CA PRO A 181 -23.92 -5.88 -21.93
C PRO A 181 -25.41 -6.19 -22.16
N THR A 182 -25.91 -5.94 -23.36
CA THR A 182 -27.12 -6.58 -23.85
C THR A 182 -26.77 -8.01 -24.25
N HIS A 183 -27.52 -8.94 -23.68
CA HIS A 183 -27.48 -10.38 -23.91
C HIS A 183 -27.35 -10.74 -25.41
N ILE A 184 -26.63 -11.81 -25.71
CA ILE A 184 -27.13 -13.07 -26.33
C ILE A 184 -25.95 -14.01 -26.60
N THR A 185 -26.28 -15.29 -26.48
CA THR A 185 -25.57 -16.57 -26.45
C THR A 185 -24.62 -16.94 -27.60
N HIS A 186 -23.66 -17.81 -27.23
CA HIS A 186 -23.08 -18.96 -27.94
C HIS A 186 -21.57 -18.93 -28.22
N SER A 187 -21.00 -20.11 -27.96
CA SER A 187 -19.72 -20.65 -28.42
C SER A 187 -18.53 -20.48 -27.50
N ALA A 188 -18.36 -21.55 -26.73
CA ALA A 188 -17.14 -21.94 -26.05
C ALA A 188 -15.93 -21.96 -27.00
N SER A 189 -14.79 -21.49 -26.50
CA SER A 189 -13.51 -22.18 -26.62
C SER A 189 -12.62 -21.71 -25.49
N ALA A 190 -12.40 -22.62 -24.54
CA ALA A 190 -11.46 -22.47 -23.47
C ALA A 190 -10.03 -22.56 -24.03
N THR A 191 -9.16 -21.64 -23.63
CA THR A 191 -7.72 -21.90 -23.64
C THR A 191 -7.14 -21.37 -22.35
N THR A 192 -7.12 -22.26 -21.36
CA THR A 192 -6.26 -22.21 -20.18
C THR A 192 -4.80 -22.17 -20.60
N THR A 193 -4.08 -21.14 -20.21
CA THR A 193 -2.63 -21.24 -19.96
C THR A 193 -2.38 -20.74 -18.55
N LEU A 194 -2.34 -21.70 -17.64
CA LEU A 194 -1.69 -21.63 -16.35
C LEU A 194 -0.18 -21.63 -16.62
N GLN A 195 0.56 -20.68 -16.06
CA GLN A 195 1.98 -20.89 -15.83
C GLN A 195 2.37 -20.31 -14.49
N ALA A 196 2.63 -21.23 -13.56
CA ALA A 196 3.14 -20.98 -12.24
C ALA A 196 4.57 -21.55 -12.16
N THR A 197 5.43 -20.84 -11.43
CA THR A 197 6.47 -21.38 -10.53
C THR A 197 7.81 -21.87 -11.11
N SER A 198 8.83 -21.02 -10.93
CA SER A 198 10.18 -21.24 -10.34
C SER A 198 11.10 -22.38 -10.83
N THR A 199 12.36 -22.03 -11.19
CA THR A 199 13.55 -22.72 -10.66
C THR A 199 14.80 -21.83 -10.71
N SER A 200 15.55 -21.85 -9.62
CA SER A 200 16.78 -21.12 -9.29
C SER A 200 18.04 -21.96 -9.48
N THR A 201 19.16 -21.32 -9.84
CA THR A 201 20.55 -21.78 -9.59
C THR A 201 21.46 -20.53 -9.65
N ALA A 202 21.87 -19.95 -8.52
CA ALA A 202 22.99 -20.33 -7.65
C ALA A 202 24.38 -20.06 -8.26
N THR A 203 25.00 -18.95 -7.85
CA THR A 203 26.46 -18.81 -7.70
C THR A 203 26.70 -17.91 -6.50
N GLY A 204 27.32 -18.46 -5.46
CA GLY A 204 27.53 -17.81 -4.17
C GLY A 204 28.93 -17.23 -4.02
N SER A 205 29.04 -16.24 -3.12
CA SER A 205 30.19 -16.04 -2.23
C SER A 205 29.79 -15.06 -1.11
N PRO A 206 30.32 -15.20 0.12
CA PRO A 206 29.60 -14.89 1.35
C PRO A 206 29.95 -13.51 1.92
N ARG A 207 28.99 -12.83 2.55
CA ARG A 207 29.33 -11.86 3.60
C ARG A 207 28.27 -11.80 4.70
N ARG A 208 28.77 -12.12 5.88
CA ARG A 208 28.11 -12.30 7.17
C ARG A 208 27.48 -10.99 7.63
N ASN A 209 26.18 -11.00 7.89
CA ASN A 209 25.60 -10.29 9.02
C ASN A 209 24.59 -11.22 9.67
N SER A 210 25.11 -11.99 10.62
CA SER A 210 24.38 -13.03 11.32
C SER A 210 23.60 -12.38 12.46
N THR A 211 22.28 -12.49 12.39
CA THR A 211 21.36 -12.44 13.54
C THR A 211 21.40 -13.76 14.31
N ILE A 212 22.60 -14.28 14.61
CA ILE A 212 22.76 -15.48 15.45
C ILE A 212 22.84 -15.00 16.90
N PRO A 213 21.81 -15.22 17.73
CA PRO A 213 21.91 -14.93 19.15
C PRO A 213 22.96 -15.84 19.79
N SER A 214 23.81 -15.25 20.64
CA SER A 214 24.83 -15.93 21.44
C SER A 214 24.26 -17.17 22.15
N LYS A 215 25.04 -18.26 22.16
CA LYS A 215 24.66 -19.64 22.54
C LYS A 215 24.01 -19.79 23.94
N ASP A 216 24.06 -18.73 24.75
CA ASP A 216 23.67 -18.74 26.16
C ASP A 216 22.39 -17.93 26.48
N ALA A 217 21.72 -17.38 25.46
CA ALA A 217 20.43 -16.69 25.65
C ALA A 217 19.24 -17.67 25.76
N PRO A 218 18.29 -17.45 26.69
CA PRO A 218 17.15 -18.35 26.92
C PRO A 218 16.36 -18.60 25.63
N LEU A 219 15.97 -19.85 25.41
CA LEU A 219 15.35 -20.35 24.17
C LEU A 219 14.11 -19.55 23.70
N LEU A 220 13.44 -18.84 24.61
CA LEU A 220 12.29 -17.98 24.30
C LEU A 220 12.66 -16.69 23.55
N ASP A 221 13.92 -16.26 23.58
CA ASP A 221 14.39 -15.05 22.89
C ASP A 221 14.81 -15.33 21.43
N ARG A 222 15.09 -16.60 21.12
CA ARG A 222 15.49 -17.05 19.78
C ARG A 222 14.31 -17.30 18.87
N VAL A 223 13.17 -17.63 19.46
CA VAL A 223 11.95 -17.91 18.73
C VAL A 223 10.99 -16.79 19.08
N GLN A 224 10.96 -15.75 18.24
CA GLN A 224 9.87 -14.75 18.20
C GLN A 224 8.54 -15.43 17.83
N LEU A 225 8.13 -16.43 18.58
CA LEU A 225 6.86 -17.14 18.42
C LEU A 225 5.68 -16.23 18.77
N LEU A 226 5.93 -15.19 19.59
CA LEU A 226 4.97 -14.13 19.92
C LEU A 226 5.30 -12.83 19.16
N THR A 227 5.40 -12.90 17.84
CA THR A 227 5.33 -11.64 17.06
C THR A 227 3.96 -11.00 17.27
N THR A 228 3.92 -9.67 17.36
CA THR A 228 2.68 -8.88 17.45
C THR A 228 1.55 -9.37 16.51
N PRO A 229 1.80 -9.70 15.22
CA PRO A 229 0.76 -10.26 14.34
C PRO A 229 0.18 -11.60 14.80
N ILE A 230 0.97 -12.47 15.44
CA ILE A 230 0.48 -13.75 15.95
C ILE A 230 -0.47 -13.51 17.12
N ILE A 231 -0.09 -12.64 18.06
CA ILE A 231 -0.93 -12.29 19.21
C ILE A 231 -2.23 -11.64 18.76
N THR A 232 -2.18 -10.69 17.82
CA THR A 232 -3.38 -10.04 17.31
C THR A 232 -4.28 -11.01 16.55
N SER A 233 -3.72 -11.93 15.76
CA SER A 233 -4.50 -12.97 15.08
C SER A 233 -5.19 -13.90 16.08
N LEU A 234 -4.50 -14.30 17.15
CA LEU A 234 -5.02 -15.18 18.19
C LEU A 234 -6.14 -14.47 18.97
N LEU A 235 -5.97 -13.19 19.30
CA LEU A 235 -6.99 -12.39 19.98
C LEU A 235 -8.25 -12.25 19.11
N ILE A 236 -8.10 -11.99 17.81
CA ILE A 236 -9.23 -11.92 16.86
C ILE A 236 -9.96 -13.28 16.77
N VAL A 237 -9.21 -14.38 16.64
CA VAL A 237 -9.81 -15.72 16.55
C VAL A 237 -10.57 -16.08 17.83
N PHE A 238 -9.98 -15.84 19.00
CA PHE A 238 -10.59 -16.23 20.26
C PHE A 238 -11.74 -15.32 20.71
N LEU A 239 -11.64 -14.00 20.50
CA LEU A 239 -12.67 -13.05 20.96
C LEU A 239 -13.74 -12.75 19.93
N ILE A 240 -13.49 -12.95 18.64
CA ILE A 240 -14.48 -12.65 17.59
C ILE A 240 -14.97 -13.94 16.94
N LEU A 241 -14.07 -14.78 16.43
CA LEU A 241 -14.46 -15.94 15.62
C LEU A 241 -15.14 -17.04 16.45
N LEU A 242 -14.56 -17.43 17.59
CA LEU A 242 -15.12 -18.45 18.48
C LEU A 242 -16.54 -18.12 19.01
N PRO A 243 -16.84 -16.92 19.53
CA PRO A 243 -18.18 -16.62 20.01
C PRO A 243 -19.22 -16.57 18.87
N ILE A 244 -18.87 -16.07 17.68
CA ILE A 244 -19.76 -16.13 16.51
C ILE A 244 -20.05 -17.59 16.14
N LEU A 245 -19.03 -18.44 16.12
CA LEU A 245 -19.18 -19.87 15.83
C LEU A 245 -20.03 -20.58 16.88
N GLY A 246 -19.77 -20.33 18.16
CA GLY A 246 -20.52 -20.91 19.28
C GLY A 246 -21.99 -20.50 19.26
N PHE A 247 -22.28 -19.24 18.93
CA PHE A 247 -23.64 -18.77 18.74
C PHE A 247 -24.32 -19.45 17.54
N GLY A 248 -23.60 -19.61 16.42
CA GLY A 248 -24.09 -20.31 15.23
C GLY A 248 -24.46 -21.77 15.49
N ILE A 249 -23.59 -22.49 16.21
CA ILE A 249 -23.87 -23.89 16.62
C ILE A 249 -25.09 -23.93 17.54
N SER A 250 -25.18 -23.04 18.53
CA SER A 250 -26.32 -22.98 19.45
C SER A 250 -27.64 -22.76 18.69
N MET A 251 -27.66 -21.87 17.70
CA MET A 251 -28.84 -21.67 16.83
C MET A 251 -29.20 -22.92 16.02
N LEU A 252 -28.22 -23.63 15.46
CA LEU A 252 -28.46 -24.86 14.69
C LEU A 252 -29.05 -25.97 15.57
N THR A 253 -28.53 -26.12 16.79
CA THR A 253 -29.04 -27.12 17.74
C THR A 253 -30.44 -26.82 18.27
N SER A 254 -30.88 -25.56 18.22
CA SER A 254 -32.21 -25.15 18.68
C SER A 254 -33.34 -25.52 17.71
N ILE A 255 -33.03 -25.99 16.49
CA ILE A 255 -34.05 -26.44 15.54
C ILE A 255 -34.55 -27.81 16.00
N GLN A 256 -35.56 -27.81 16.88
CA GLN A 256 -36.30 -29.01 17.20
C GLN A 256 -37.11 -29.42 15.97
N VAL A 257 -36.77 -30.57 15.38
CA VAL A 257 -37.61 -31.20 14.38
C VAL A 257 -38.89 -31.63 15.09
N PRO A 258 -40.07 -31.14 14.70
CA PRO A 258 -41.32 -31.54 15.32
C PRO A 258 -41.42 -33.06 15.26
N PRO A 259 -41.63 -33.75 16.40
CA PRO A 259 -41.77 -35.20 16.42
C PRO A 259 -42.93 -35.55 15.50
N LYS A 260 -42.61 -36.09 14.32
CA LYS A 260 -43.64 -36.47 13.36
C LYS A 260 -44.50 -37.53 14.03
N MET A 261 -45.79 -37.27 13.98
CA MET A 261 -46.88 -38.15 14.35
C MET A 261 -46.67 -39.54 13.72
N MET A 262 -45.96 -40.44 14.41
CA MET A 262 -45.81 -41.85 14.04
C MET A 262 -46.95 -42.72 14.62
N GLU A 263 -48.03 -42.12 15.13
CA GLU A 263 -49.16 -42.87 15.72
C GLU A 263 -50.47 -42.82 14.92
N ILE A 264 -50.54 -42.16 13.75
CA ILE A 264 -51.73 -42.19 12.89
C ILE A 264 -51.75 -43.46 12.02
N SER A 265 -51.61 -44.62 12.65
CA SER A 265 -51.80 -45.92 11.97
C SER A 265 -52.66 -46.90 12.78
N LYS A 266 -53.13 -46.54 13.99
CA LYS A 266 -53.82 -47.48 14.88
C LYS A 266 -55.28 -47.16 15.23
N SER A 267 -55.86 -46.07 14.72
CA SER A 267 -57.24 -45.67 15.08
C SER A 267 -58.31 -45.93 14.01
N LEU A 268 -58.04 -46.73 12.97
CA LEU A 268 -59.06 -47.14 11.96
C LEU A 268 -59.50 -48.60 12.09
N ALA A 269 -59.52 -49.14 13.31
CA ALA A 269 -60.11 -50.44 13.60
C ALA A 269 -61.08 -50.33 14.79
N VAL A 270 -62.14 -49.52 14.65
CA VAL A 270 -63.26 -49.52 15.61
C VAL A 270 -64.57 -49.51 14.84
N GLY A 271 -65.30 -50.63 14.92
CA GLY A 271 -66.76 -50.61 14.97
C GLY A 271 -67.54 -50.88 13.68
N LYS A 272 -67.25 -51.97 12.96
CA LYS A 272 -68.24 -52.61 12.08
C LYS A 272 -68.94 -53.74 12.84
N ASP A 273 -69.70 -53.39 13.87
CA ASP A 273 -70.65 -54.33 14.47
C ASP A 273 -71.77 -53.56 15.18
N ARG A 274 -73.00 -54.00 14.90
CA ARG A 274 -74.31 -53.57 15.45
C ARG A 274 -75.03 -52.44 14.70
N LYS A 275 -75.89 -52.86 13.76
CA LYS A 275 -77.34 -52.63 13.90
C LYS A 275 -78.13 -53.46 12.87
N ASP A 276 -78.22 -54.76 13.14
CA ASP A 276 -79.42 -55.54 12.85
C ASP A 276 -80.07 -55.81 14.21
N GLN A 277 -80.92 -54.88 14.66
CA GLN A 277 -81.93 -55.10 15.70
C GLN A 277 -82.97 -53.98 15.64
#